data_AF-A0A1Q7K737-F1
#
_entry.id   AF-A0A1Q7K737-F1
#
_cell.length_a   1.000
_cell.length_b   1.000
_cell.length_c   1.000
_cell.angle_alpha   90.00
_cell.angle_beta   90.00
_cell.angle_gamma   90.00
#
_symmetry.space_group_name_H-M   'P 1'
#
loop_
_entity.id
_entity.type
_entity.pdbx_description
1 polymer ?
#
loop_
_entity_poly.entity_id
_entity_poly.type
_entity_poly.pdbx_seq_one_letter_code
_entity_poly.pdbx_strand_id
1 'polypeptide(L)'
;MGLAVGDRKELESLIKAAARDPRVPIGLARRMMPTQGNIEDFAYGLVSGMVMGNFIALFTNRNGRQPDRDETADVLSIMMVSMPRLRMSIMKALDLR
;
A
#
# COMPACT_ATOMS: atom_id res chain seq x y z
N MET A 1 -0.94 12.67 -19.35
CA MET A 1 0.39 12.84 -18.72
C MET A 1 0.36 12.03 -17.43
N GLY A 2 1.40 11.25 -17.12
CA GLY A 2 1.42 10.42 -15.91
C GLY A 2 1.71 11.21 -14.63
N LEU A 3 1.96 10.49 -13.53
CA LEU A 3 2.30 11.11 -12.24
C LEU A 3 3.54 11.98 -12.35
N ALA A 4 3.50 13.14 -11.69
CA ALA A 4 4.68 13.97 -11.52
C ALA A 4 5.76 13.21 -10.74
N VAL A 5 7.04 13.54 -10.99
CA VAL A 5 8.19 12.87 -10.34
C VAL A 5 8.11 12.93 -8.82
N GLY A 6 7.61 14.04 -8.26
CA GLY A 6 7.40 14.20 -6.82
C GLY A 6 6.38 13.20 -6.27
N ASP A 7 5.22 13.09 -6.92
CA ASP A 7 4.14 12.18 -6.50
C ASP A 7 4.57 10.71 -6.63
N ARG A 8 5.29 10.36 -7.70
CA ARG A 8 5.89 9.02 -7.86
C ARG A 8 6.82 8.68 -6.69
N LYS A 9 7.73 9.58 -6.33
CA LYS A 9 8.66 9.38 -5.20
C LYS A 9 7.93 9.27 -3.86
N GLU A 10 6.84 10.01 -3.69
CA GLU A 10 6.03 9.90 -2.48
C GLU A 10 5.35 8.54 -2.39
N LEU A 11 4.71 8.07 -3.46
CA LEU A 11 4.10 6.74 -3.50
C LEU A 11 5.12 5.65 -3.18
N GLU A 12 6.30 5.70 -3.81
CA GLU A 12 7.39 4.77 -3.53
C GLU A 12 7.85 4.83 -2.06
N SER A 13 7.89 6.02 -1.46
CA SER A 13 8.24 6.21 -0.05
C SER A 13 7.21 5.57 0.88
N LEU A 14 5.92 5.79 0.62
CA LEU A 14 4.82 5.18 1.39
C LEU A 14 4.88 3.65 1.32
N ILE A 15 5.14 3.09 0.14
CA ILE A 15 5.28 1.63 -0.03
C ILE A 15 6.50 1.11 0.77
N LYS A 16 7.64 1.80 0.70
CA LYS A 16 8.85 1.43 1.45
C LYS A 16 8.62 1.50 2.96
N ALA A 17 7.91 2.52 3.44
CA ALA A 17 7.57 2.66 4.85
C ALA A 17 6.66 1.50 5.32
N ALA A 18 5.62 1.19 4.55
CA ALA A 18 4.72 0.07 4.85
C ALA A 18 5.44 -1.29 4.85
N ALA A 19 6.40 -1.50 3.94
CA ALA A 19 7.22 -2.71 3.91
C ALA A 19 8.20 -2.79 5.09
N ARG A 20 8.69 -1.65 5.60
CA ARG A 20 9.65 -1.62 6.72
C ARG A 20 9.01 -1.98 8.06
N ASP A 21 7.78 -1.56 8.29
CA ASP A 21 7.05 -1.87 9.52
C ASP A 21 5.57 -2.25 9.26
N PRO A 22 5.31 -3.48 8.82
CA PRO A 22 3.95 -3.94 8.54
C PRO A 22 3.17 -4.34 9.81
N ARG A 23 3.74 -4.19 11.02
CA ARG A 23 3.18 -4.76 12.26
C ARG A 23 1.82 -4.18 12.63
N VAL A 24 1.64 -2.87 12.48
CA VAL A 24 0.38 -2.20 12.83
C VAL A 24 -0.76 -2.66 11.92
N PRO A 25 -0.62 -2.63 10.57
CA PRO A 25 -1.63 -3.20 9.68
C PRO A 25 -1.88 -4.70 9.89
N ILE A 26 -0.83 -5.49 10.16
CA ILE A 26 -0.98 -6.93 10.44
C ILE A 26 -1.75 -7.15 11.75
N GLY A 27 -1.47 -6.37 12.78
CA GLY A 27 -2.19 -6.42 14.05
C GLY A 27 -3.67 -6.07 13.88
N LEU A 28 -3.96 -5.08 13.02
CA LEU A 28 -5.34 -4.75 12.64
C LEU A 28 -5.99 -5.89 11.84
N ALA A 29 -5.27 -6.46 10.87
CA ALA A 29 -5.73 -7.58 10.07
C ALA A 29 -6.17 -8.78 10.93
N ARG A 30 -5.38 -9.12 11.96
CA ARG A 30 -5.71 -10.17 12.94
C ARG A 30 -6.97 -9.90 13.74
N ARG A 31 -7.20 -8.63 14.10
CA ARG A 31 -8.41 -8.25 14.84
C ARG A 31 -9.66 -8.31 13.97
N MET A 32 -9.51 -7.97 12.68
CA MET A 32 -10.60 -7.99 11.72
C MET A 32 -10.92 -9.39 11.20
N MET A 33 -9.93 -10.27 11.10
CA MET A 33 -10.07 -11.67 10.69
C MET A 33 -9.41 -12.63 11.70
N PRO A 34 -10.03 -12.82 12.88
CA PRO A 34 -9.42 -13.62 13.95
C PRO A 34 -9.49 -15.13 13.73
N THR A 35 -10.45 -15.63 12.94
CA THR A 35 -10.80 -17.07 12.91
C THR A 35 -11.06 -17.65 11.52
N GLN A 36 -10.99 -16.86 10.45
CA GLN A 36 -11.34 -17.32 9.09
C GLN A 36 -10.41 -16.72 8.04
N GLY A 37 -10.20 -17.46 6.94
CA GLY A 37 -9.58 -16.98 5.71
C GLY A 37 -8.05 -16.95 5.68
N ASN A 38 -7.51 -16.60 4.51
CA ASN A 38 -6.07 -16.41 4.33
C ASN A 38 -5.65 -15.03 4.87
N ILE A 39 -5.12 -15.01 6.09
CA ILE A 39 -4.70 -13.77 6.75
C ILE A 39 -3.58 -13.05 6.00
N GLU A 40 -2.74 -13.78 5.26
CA GLU A 40 -1.68 -13.20 4.45
C GLU A 40 -2.26 -12.34 3.33
N ASP A 41 -3.20 -12.90 2.57
CA ASP A 41 -3.86 -12.20 1.47
C ASP A 41 -4.70 -11.03 1.99
N PHE A 42 -5.38 -11.20 3.13
CA PHE A 42 -6.11 -10.11 3.76
C PHE A 42 -5.20 -8.98 4.25
N ALA A 43 -4.14 -9.30 4.99
CA ALA A 43 -3.17 -8.32 5.46
C ALA A 43 -2.49 -7.60 4.29
N TYR A 44 -2.18 -8.33 3.21
CA TYR A 44 -1.66 -7.76 1.98
C TYR A 44 -2.63 -6.77 1.33
N GLY A 45 -3.90 -7.15 1.17
CA GLY A 45 -4.94 -6.27 0.64
C GLY A 45 -5.12 -5.03 1.51
N LEU A 46 -5.16 -5.20 2.83
CA LEU A 46 -5.32 -4.11 3.79
C LEU A 46 -4.14 -3.12 3.73
N VAL A 47 -2.89 -3.61 3.79
CA VAL A 47 -1.70 -2.75 3.72
C VAL A 47 -1.65 -2.01 2.38
N SER A 48 -1.90 -2.72 1.28
CA SER A 48 -1.89 -2.13 -0.06
C SER A 48 -2.97 -1.06 -0.21
N GLY A 49 -4.17 -1.31 0.32
CA GLY A 49 -5.28 -0.37 0.36
C GLY A 49 -4.99 0.86 1.22
N MET A 50 -4.35 0.69 2.39
CA MET A 50 -3.94 1.80 3.24
C MET A 50 -2.90 2.69 2.56
N VAL A 51 -1.90 2.10 1.89
CA VAL A 51 -0.88 2.85 1.15
C VAL A 51 -1.52 3.65 0.01
N MET A 52 -2.35 3.00 -0.79
CA MET A 52 -3.03 3.64 -1.91
C MET A 52 -3.98 4.74 -1.44
N GLY A 53 -4.80 4.47 -0.41
CA GLY A 53 -5.71 5.46 0.16
C GLY A 53 -4.98 6.68 0.74
N ASN A 54 -3.86 6.46 1.44
CA ASN A 54 -3.04 7.55 1.98
C ASN A 54 -2.45 8.40 0.85
N PHE A 55 -1.89 7.77 -0.18
CA PHE A 55 -1.38 8.49 -1.35
C PHE A 55 -2.46 9.33 -2.04
N ILE A 56 -3.63 8.75 -2.31
CA ILE A 56 -4.74 9.45 -2.98
C ILE A 56 -5.23 10.63 -2.13
N ALA A 57 -5.30 10.48 -0.81
CA ALA A 57 -5.67 11.57 0.09
C ALA A 57 -4.64 12.72 0.04
N LEU A 58 -3.34 12.40 0.10
CA LEU A 58 -2.27 13.40 -0.01
C LEU A 58 -2.26 14.10 -1.36
N PHE A 59 -2.41 13.34 -2.44
CA PHE A 59 -2.51 13.86 -3.80
C PHE A 59 -3.69 14.82 -3.93
N THR A 60 -4.87 14.41 -3.45
CA THR A 60 -6.08 15.23 -3.52
C THR A 60 -5.94 16.53 -2.72
N ASN A 61 -5.33 16.46 -1.53
CA ASN A 61 -5.08 17.64 -0.71
C ASN A 61 -4.10 18.62 -1.37
N ARG A 62 -3.07 18.12 -2.06
CA ARG A 62 -2.10 18.99 -2.75
C ARG A 62 -2.64 19.60 -4.03
N ASN A 63 -3.33 18.80 -4.83
CA ASN A 63 -3.71 19.17 -6.19
C ASN A 63 -5.15 19.71 -6.29
N GLY A 64 -5.95 19.61 -5.22
CA GLY A 64 -7.36 20.00 -5.22
C GLY A 64 -8.25 19.13 -6.12
N ARG A 65 -7.73 17.99 -6.60
CA ARG A 65 -8.44 17.05 -7.47
C ARG A 65 -7.96 15.62 -7.25
N GLN A 66 -8.78 14.64 -7.63
CA GLN A 66 -8.36 13.25 -7.72
C GLN A 66 -7.42 13.05 -8.93
N PRO A 67 -6.61 11.97 -8.93
CA PRO A 67 -5.81 11.63 -10.09
C PRO A 67 -6.69 11.38 -11.31
N ASP A 68 -6.21 11.76 -12.48
CA ASP A 68 -6.86 11.41 -13.73
C ASP A 68 -6.57 9.95 -14.13
N ARG A 69 -7.00 9.56 -15.32
CA ARG A 69 -6.84 8.18 -15.81
C ARG A 69 -5.37 7.78 -15.99
N ASP A 70 -4.53 8.68 -16.50
CA ASP A 70 -3.12 8.39 -16.75
C ASP A 70 -2.36 8.31 -15.43
N GLU A 71 -2.62 9.23 -14.50
CA GLU A 71 -2.04 9.23 -13.17
C GLU A 71 -2.47 8.00 -12.37
N THR A 72 -3.74 7.59 -12.48
CA THR A 72 -4.25 6.36 -11.85
C THR A 72 -3.55 5.12 -12.40
N ALA A 73 -3.34 5.05 -13.71
CA ALA A 73 -2.60 3.95 -14.33
C ALA A 73 -1.15 3.87 -13.80
N ASP A 74 -0.50 5.02 -13.62
CA ASP A 74 0.83 5.10 -13.03
C ASP A 74 0.85 4.65 -11.57
N VAL A 75 -0.13 5.06 -10.76
CA VAL A 75 -0.29 4.59 -9.36
C VAL A 75 -0.35 3.07 -9.32
N LEU A 76 -1.23 2.47 -10.14
CA LEU A 76 -1.41 1.03 -10.19
C LEU A 76 -0.14 0.33 -10.67
N SER A 77 0.55 0.87 -11.66
CA SER A 77 1.82 0.34 -12.18
C SER A 77 2.92 0.34 -11.10
N ILE A 78 3.10 1.45 -10.39
CA ILE A 78 4.09 1.57 -9.31
C ILE A 78 3.79 0.60 -8.16
N MET A 79 2.50 0.51 -7.79
CA MET A 79 2.04 -0.46 -6.79
C MET A 79 2.40 -1.87 -7.24
N MET A 80 1.99 -2.30 -8.45
CA MET A 80 2.27 -3.64 -8.98
C MET A 80 3.77 -4.00 -9.00
N VAL A 81 4.64 -3.05 -9.36
CA VAL A 81 6.10 -3.29 -9.33
C VAL A 81 6.62 -3.51 -7.91
N SER A 82 6.04 -2.82 -6.92
CA SER A 82 6.49 -2.86 -5.53
C SER A 82 5.78 -3.94 -4.68
N MET A 83 4.69 -4.51 -5.21
CA MET A 83 3.85 -5.53 -4.55
C MET A 83 4.63 -6.75 -4.06
N PRO A 84 5.59 -7.35 -4.81
CA PRO A 84 6.31 -8.53 -4.34
C PRO A 84 7.10 -8.29 -3.05
N ARG A 85 7.73 -7.11 -2.94
CA ARG A 85 8.52 -6.73 -1.76
C ARG A 85 7.62 -6.47 -0.55
N LEU A 86 6.47 -5.83 -0.78
CA LEU A 86 5.47 -5.59 0.26
C LEU A 86 4.90 -6.90 0.79
N ARG A 87 4.50 -7.81 -0.11
CA ARG A 87 3.99 -9.15 0.23
C ARG A 87 5.01 -9.94 1.03
N MET A 88 6.27 -10.00 0.59
CA MET A 88 7.33 -10.72 1.31
C MET A 88 7.57 -10.18 2.71
N SER A 89 7.49 -8.85 2.89
CA SER A 89 7.66 -8.22 4.20
C SER A 89 6.51 -8.54 5.14
N ILE A 90 5.28 -8.61 4.61
CA ILE A 90 4.08 -9.00 5.36
C ILE A 90 4.15 -10.47 5.77
N MET A 91 4.46 -11.37 4.83
CA MET A 91 4.62 -12.80 5.10
C MET A 91 5.70 -13.04 6.17
N LYS A 92 6.88 -12.43 6.02
CA LYS A 92 7.94 -12.52 7.03
C LYS A 92 7.50 -12.04 8.41
N ALA A 93 6.71 -10.97 8.49
CA ALA A 93 6.20 -10.46 9.77
C ALA A 93 5.08 -11.33 10.36
N LEU A 94 4.39 -12.14 9.53
CA LEU A 94 3.45 -13.16 9.98
C LEU A 94 4.18 -14.43 10.46
N ASP A 95 5.26 -14.83 9.77
CA ASP A 95 6.09 -16.03 10.00
C ASP A 95 7.14 -15.90 11.10
N LEU A 96 7.61 -14.69 11.45
CA LEU A 96 8.56 -14.45 12.56
C LEU A 96 7.92 -14.65 13.95
N ARG A 97 7.07 -15.68 14.08
CA ARG A 97 6.48 -16.18 15.31
C ARG A 97 7.04 -17.54 15.65
#